data_AF-A0A7W2T1M4-F1
#
_entry.id   AF-A0A7W2T1M4-F1
#
_cell.length_a   1.000
_cell.length_b   1.000
_cell.length_c   1.000
_cell.angle_alpha   90.00
_cell.angle_beta   90.00
_cell.angle_gamma   90.00
#
_symmetry.space_group_name_H-M   'P 1'
#
loop_
_entity.id
_entity.type
_entity.pdbx_description
1 polymer ?
#
loop_
_entity_poly.entity_id
_entity_poly.type
_entity_poly.pdbx_seq_one_letter_code
_entity_poly.pdbx_strand_id
1 'polypeptide(L)'
;MDIELYKLTLDVIGDAVKILGPASITGILVFHQSKLRLGLKIKELDKNNEFKAREKIFEFHKDKLNSVQLSIDSLSNELGHYLGMSVADQHNELRLNSFINRHITNNIKNLPFEVSHIHTELKKYPIDFDAELIRMDAEVENIHTLITPTDPQMVQSTITDLLSIYGFLAHCVRCLIEKEAISSFRPYIVDT
;
A
#
# COMPACT_ATOMS: atom_id res chain seq x y z
N MET A 1 14.09 15.77 -86.28
CA MET A 1 13.59 15.52 -84.92
C MET A 1 14.22 16.58 -84.03
N ASP A 2 13.41 17.56 -83.62
CA ASP A 2 13.83 18.92 -83.31
C ASP A 2 14.63 19.06 -82.02
N ILE A 3 15.81 19.69 -82.16
CA ILE A 3 16.70 20.09 -81.06
C ILE A 3 16.00 21.05 -80.08
N GLU A 4 15.03 21.83 -80.55
CA GLU A 4 14.21 22.72 -79.72
C GLU A 4 13.24 21.96 -78.82
N LEU A 5 12.62 20.88 -79.33
CA LEU A 5 11.73 20.02 -78.53
C LEU A 5 12.50 19.30 -77.43
N TYR A 6 13.76 18.93 -77.71
CA TYR A 6 14.67 18.29 -76.75
C TYR A 6 15.13 19.25 -75.65
N LYS A 7 15.40 20.53 -75.99
CA LYS A 7 15.71 21.57 -74.98
C LYS A 7 14.50 21.88 -74.09
N LEU A 8 13.31 22.03 -74.69
CA LEU A 8 12.10 22.34 -73.95
C LEU A 8 11.72 21.23 -72.95
N THR A 9 11.89 19.96 -73.33
CA THR A 9 11.66 18.82 -72.42
C THR A 9 12.70 18.73 -71.31
N LEU A 10 13.97 19.02 -71.60
CA LEU A 10 15.04 19.08 -70.58
C LEU A 10 14.82 20.21 -69.57
N ASP A 11 14.38 21.40 -70.00
CA ASP A 11 14.14 22.53 -69.10
C ASP A 11 12.93 22.26 -68.18
N VAL A 12 11.84 21.70 -68.71
CA VAL A 12 10.65 21.34 -67.92
C VAL A 12 10.96 20.23 -66.90
N ILE A 13 11.74 19.21 -67.29
CA ILE A 13 12.18 18.16 -66.37
C ILE A 13 13.16 18.73 -65.33
N GLY A 14 14.08 19.61 -65.75
CA GLY A 14 15.04 20.26 -64.86
C GLY A 14 14.36 21.12 -63.79
N ASP A 15 13.34 21.89 -64.16
CA ASP A 15 12.60 22.72 -63.20
C ASP A 15 11.68 21.88 -62.30
N ALA A 16 11.07 20.81 -62.81
CA ALA A 16 10.34 19.86 -61.98
C ALA A 16 11.25 19.18 -60.94
N VAL A 17 12.48 18.80 -61.31
CA VAL A 17 13.46 18.20 -60.38
C VAL A 17 13.96 19.20 -59.33
N LYS A 18 14.13 20.48 -59.69
CA LYS A 18 14.49 21.54 -58.72
C LYS A 18 13.42 21.78 -57.66
N ILE A 19 12.15 21.54 -57.98
CA ILE A 19 11.03 21.73 -57.05
C ILE A 19 10.76 20.43 -56.27
N LEU A 20 10.66 19.30 -56.97
CA LEU A 20 10.32 18.00 -56.38
C LEU A 20 11.48 17.36 -55.62
N GLY A 21 12.73 17.58 -56.03
CA GLY A 21 13.91 17.02 -55.39
C GLY A 21 14.05 17.45 -53.94
N PRO A 22 14.13 18.77 -53.65
CA PRO A 22 14.17 19.28 -52.28
C PRO A 22 12.93 18.88 -51.47
N ALA A 23 11.73 18.98 -52.05
CA ALA A 23 10.49 18.59 -51.36
C ALA A 23 10.48 17.11 -50.95
N SER A 24 11.00 16.22 -51.80
CA SER A 24 11.10 14.78 -51.53
C SER A 24 12.13 14.49 -50.43
N ILE A 25 13.30 15.14 -50.49
CA ILE A 25 14.35 15.01 -49.47
C ILE A 25 13.85 15.53 -48.11
N THR A 26 13.22 16.70 -48.09
CA THR A 26 12.60 17.27 -46.89
C THR A 26 11.50 16.35 -46.36
N GLY A 27 10.66 15.79 -47.23
CA GLY A 27 9.63 14.82 -46.83
C GLY A 27 10.20 13.58 -46.16
N ILE A 28 11.29 13.02 -46.70
CA ILE A 28 11.98 11.85 -46.13
C ILE A 28 12.62 12.18 -44.77
N LEU A 29 13.28 13.34 -44.67
CA LEU A 29 13.92 13.79 -43.43
C LEU A 29 12.87 14.09 -42.33
N VAL A 30 11.78 14.77 -42.69
CA VAL A 30 10.66 15.06 -41.78
C VAL A 30 9.99 13.77 -41.33
N PHE A 31 9.82 12.78 -42.21
CA PHE A 31 9.28 11.48 -41.85
C PHE A 31 10.17 10.75 -40.84
N HIS A 32 11.48 10.71 -41.08
CA HIS A 32 12.44 10.09 -40.15
C HIS A 32 12.47 10.79 -38.79
N GLN A 33 12.52 12.13 -38.78
CA GLN A 33 12.47 12.92 -37.54
C GLN A 33 11.16 12.70 -36.77
N SER A 34 10.02 12.66 -37.48
CA SER A 34 8.71 12.44 -36.87
C SER A 34 8.61 11.05 -36.25
N LYS A 35 9.13 10.02 -36.91
CA LYS A 35 9.17 8.65 -36.39
C LYS A 35 10.01 8.55 -35.12
N LEU A 36 11.20 9.18 -35.10
CA LEU A 36 12.06 9.24 -33.91
C LEU A 36 11.38 10.00 -32.75
N ARG A 37 10.77 11.16 -33.04
CA ARG A 37 10.09 11.98 -32.03
C ARG A 37 8.87 11.28 -31.44
N LEU A 38 8.09 10.56 -32.26
CA LEU A 38 7.00 9.71 -31.80
C LEU A 38 7.50 8.56 -30.93
N GLY A 39 8.59 7.89 -31.33
CA GLY A 39 9.20 6.83 -30.52
C GLY A 39 9.70 7.32 -29.16
N LEU A 40 10.31 8.52 -29.10
CA LEU A 40 10.69 9.14 -27.83
C LEU A 40 9.47 9.50 -26.98
N LYS A 41 8.41 10.04 -27.59
CA LYS A 41 7.17 10.41 -26.90
C LYS A 41 6.42 9.18 -26.37
N ILE A 42 6.44 8.06 -27.09
CA ILE A 42 5.91 6.77 -26.62
C ILE A 42 6.70 6.29 -25.40
N LYS A 43 8.04 6.28 -25.48
CA LYS A 43 8.88 5.92 -24.32
C LYS A 43 8.66 6.83 -23.11
N GLU A 44 8.46 8.12 -23.35
CA GLU A 44 8.16 9.09 -22.29
C GLU A 44 6.76 8.86 -21.68
N LEU A 45 5.77 8.56 -22.50
CA LEU A 45 4.42 8.18 -22.07
C LEU A 45 4.43 6.89 -21.25
N ASP A 46 5.16 5.87 -21.70
CA ASP A 46 5.28 4.60 -20.99
C ASP A 46 5.92 4.81 -19.62
N LYS A 47 7.05 5.53 -19.55
CA LYS A 47 7.71 5.88 -18.28
C LYS A 47 6.83 6.73 -17.36
N ASN A 48 6.06 7.67 -17.92
CA ASN A 48 5.17 8.52 -17.12
C ASN A 48 3.97 7.73 -16.60
N ASN A 49 3.39 6.84 -17.40
CA ASN A 49 2.32 5.94 -16.97
C ASN A 49 2.82 4.96 -15.91
N GLU A 50 4.02 4.41 -16.08
CA GLU A 50 4.67 3.55 -15.10
C GLU A 50 4.92 4.30 -13.78
N PHE A 51 5.45 5.53 -13.84
CA PHE A 51 5.64 6.38 -12.66
C PHE A 51 4.31 6.67 -11.94
N LYS A 52 3.26 7.04 -12.68
CA LYS A 52 1.93 7.28 -12.10
C LYS A 52 1.31 6.02 -11.50
N ALA A 53 1.53 4.86 -12.11
CA ALA A 53 1.09 3.58 -11.55
C ALA A 53 1.83 3.30 -10.23
N ARG A 54 3.15 3.54 -10.17
CA ARG A 54 3.95 3.42 -8.94
C ARG A 54 3.47 4.37 -7.85
N GLU A 55 3.22 5.63 -8.20
CA GLU A 55 2.70 6.66 -7.29
C GLU A 55 1.36 6.21 -6.68
N LYS A 56 0.42 5.73 -7.51
CA LYS A 56 -0.87 5.21 -7.02
C LYS A 56 -0.75 3.98 -6.14
N ILE A 57 0.14 3.03 -6.48
CA ILE A 57 0.38 1.84 -5.64
C ILE A 57 0.98 2.27 -4.30
N PHE A 58 1.91 3.22 -4.30
CA PHE A 58 2.50 3.75 -3.08
C PHE A 58 1.46 4.49 -2.23
N GLU A 59 0.66 5.37 -2.84
CA GLU A 59 -0.44 6.07 -2.17
C GLU A 59 -1.44 5.10 -1.55
N PHE A 60 -1.82 4.04 -2.27
CA PHE A 60 -2.73 3.01 -1.74
C PHE A 60 -2.18 2.35 -0.45
N HIS A 61 -0.91 1.94 -0.45
CA HIS A 61 -0.32 1.32 0.74
C HIS A 61 -0.13 2.34 1.89
N LYS A 62 0.21 3.59 1.56
CA LYS A 62 0.28 4.69 2.54
C LYS A 62 -1.08 4.96 3.18
N ASP A 63 -2.16 4.98 2.40
CA ASP A 63 -3.51 5.18 2.91
C ASP A 63 -3.98 3.99 3.74
N LYS A 64 -3.65 2.76 3.33
CA LYS A 64 -3.88 1.54 4.12
C LYS A 64 -3.19 1.63 5.49
N LEU A 65 -1.93 2.07 5.53
CA LEU A 65 -1.19 2.29 6.78
C LEU A 65 -1.84 3.36 7.66
N ASN A 66 -2.23 4.50 7.08
CA ASN A 66 -2.91 5.57 7.83
C ASN A 66 -4.25 5.09 8.42
N SER A 67 -5.03 4.32 7.66
CA SER A 67 -6.29 3.76 8.14
C SER A 67 -6.11 2.78 9.30
N VAL A 68 -5.05 1.98 9.27
CA VAL A 68 -4.71 1.08 10.38
C VAL A 68 -4.31 1.90 11.60
N GLN A 69 -3.44 2.90 11.44
CA GLN A 69 -3.03 3.78 12.54
C GLN A 69 -4.22 4.48 13.21
N LEU A 70 -5.14 5.04 12.42
CA LEU A 70 -6.34 5.69 12.94
C LEU A 70 -7.23 4.72 13.73
N SER A 71 -7.38 3.48 13.25
CA SER A 71 -8.14 2.44 13.95
C SER A 71 -7.50 2.09 15.30
N ILE A 72 -6.17 1.99 15.35
CA ILE A 72 -5.42 1.69 16.57
C ILE A 72 -5.48 2.85 17.56
N ASP A 73 -5.35 4.09 17.08
CA ASP A 73 -5.47 5.28 17.93
C ASP A 73 -6.87 5.38 18.53
N SER A 74 -7.91 5.07 17.74
CA SER A 74 -9.30 5.01 18.22
C SER A 74 -9.46 3.93 19.29
N LEU A 75 -8.98 2.71 19.02
CA LEU A 75 -9.06 1.60 19.97
C LEU A 75 -8.29 1.90 21.26
N SER A 76 -7.09 2.48 21.16
CA SER A 76 -6.26 2.86 22.29
C SER A 76 -6.91 3.96 23.13
N ASN A 77 -7.54 4.94 22.49
CA ASN A 77 -8.32 5.97 23.17
C ASN A 77 -9.54 5.38 23.88
N GLU A 78 -10.28 4.47 23.24
CA GLU A 78 -11.43 3.80 23.87
C GLU A 78 -11.00 2.98 25.07
N LEU A 79 -9.96 2.16 24.95
CA LEU A 79 -9.39 1.37 26.04
C LEU A 79 -8.84 2.29 27.16
N GLY A 80 -8.23 3.42 26.81
CA GLY A 80 -7.79 4.44 27.78
C GLY A 80 -8.96 5.12 28.51
N HIS A 81 -10.04 5.43 27.80
CA HIS A 81 -11.29 5.92 28.41
C HIS A 81 -11.88 4.89 29.36
N TYR A 82 -11.88 3.61 28.97
CA TYR A 82 -12.33 2.50 29.80
C TYR A 82 -11.49 2.36 31.06
N LEU A 83 -10.17 2.50 30.96
CA LEU A 83 -9.26 2.53 32.11
C LEU A 83 -9.66 3.65 33.08
N GLY A 84 -9.85 4.87 32.57
CA GLY A 84 -10.25 6.02 33.39
C GLY A 84 -11.63 5.84 34.07
N MET A 85 -12.61 5.29 33.35
CA MET A 85 -13.93 4.97 33.91
C MET A 85 -13.84 3.91 35.00
N SER A 86 -13.02 2.87 34.80
CA SER A 86 -12.84 1.80 35.81
C SER A 86 -12.28 2.33 37.13
N VAL A 87 -11.40 3.33 37.09
CA VAL A 87 -10.84 4.00 38.27
C VAL A 87 -11.91 4.86 38.97
N ALA A 88 -12.72 5.58 38.20
CA ALA A 88 -13.75 6.47 38.73
C ALA A 88 -14.92 5.71 39.39
N ASP A 89 -15.31 4.57 38.83
CA ASP A 89 -16.46 3.76 39.28
C ASP A 89 -16.04 2.57 40.18
N GLN A 90 -14.80 2.54 40.70
CA GLN A 90 -14.25 1.43 41.49
C GLN A 90 -15.06 1.03 42.73
N HIS A 91 -15.98 1.87 43.20
CA HIS A 91 -16.83 1.63 44.37
C HIS A 91 -18.30 1.30 44.02
N ASN A 92 -18.64 1.13 42.73
CA ASN A 92 -20.00 0.82 42.28
C ASN A 92 -20.06 -0.47 41.44
N GLU A 93 -20.21 -1.61 42.12
CA GLU A 93 -20.18 -2.96 41.53
C GLU A 93 -21.22 -3.18 40.41
N LEU A 94 -22.43 -2.61 40.53
CA LEU A 94 -23.49 -2.73 39.54
C LEU A 94 -23.14 -2.03 38.22
N ARG A 95 -22.53 -0.85 38.31
CA ARG A 95 -22.06 -0.11 37.13
C ARG A 95 -20.86 -0.81 36.49
N LEU A 96 -19.93 -1.29 37.30
CA LEU A 96 -18.75 -2.04 36.84
C LEU A 96 -19.13 -3.29 36.05
N ASN A 97 -20.05 -4.12 36.57
CA ASN A 97 -20.50 -5.32 35.86
C ASN A 97 -21.18 -5.01 34.52
N SER A 98 -21.97 -3.93 34.45
CA SER A 98 -22.59 -3.50 33.19
C SER A 98 -21.55 -3.02 32.18
N PHE A 99 -20.50 -2.35 32.66
CA PHE A 99 -19.39 -1.85 31.86
C PHE A 99 -18.54 -2.98 31.29
N ILE A 100 -18.14 -3.95 32.12
CA ILE A 100 -17.35 -5.13 31.71
C ILE A 100 -18.07 -5.90 30.59
N ASN A 101 -19.34 -6.22 30.81
CA ASN A 101 -20.14 -7.00 29.85
C ASN A 101 -20.34 -6.27 28.52
N ARG A 102 -20.44 -4.93 28.55
CA ARG A 102 -20.71 -4.13 27.36
C ARG A 102 -19.46 -3.80 26.55
N HIS A 103 -18.32 -3.56 27.23
CA HIS A 103 -17.14 -2.98 26.61
C HIS A 103 -15.93 -3.92 26.58
N ILE A 104 -15.72 -4.76 27.60
CA ILE A 104 -14.49 -5.57 27.72
C ILE A 104 -14.70 -6.98 27.17
N THR A 105 -15.85 -7.60 27.48
CA THR A 105 -16.11 -9.01 27.11
C THR A 105 -16.05 -9.25 25.59
N ASN A 106 -16.50 -8.30 24.78
CA ASN A 106 -16.46 -8.44 23.32
C ASN A 106 -15.03 -8.43 22.78
N ASN A 107 -14.17 -7.54 23.31
CA ASN A 107 -12.77 -7.48 22.93
C ASN A 107 -12.06 -8.79 23.27
N ILE A 108 -12.24 -9.33 24.48
CA ILE A 108 -11.66 -10.61 24.88
C ILE A 108 -12.14 -11.77 23.99
N LYS A 109 -13.44 -11.81 23.67
CA LYS A 109 -14.02 -12.90 22.85
C LYS A 109 -13.53 -12.91 21.41
N ASN A 110 -13.28 -11.73 20.83
CA ASN A 110 -12.86 -11.61 19.43
C ASN A 110 -11.34 -11.75 19.25
N LEU A 111 -10.58 -11.45 20.30
CA LEU A 111 -9.12 -11.46 20.28
C LEU A 111 -8.50 -12.76 19.72
N PRO A 112 -8.95 -13.99 20.09
CA PRO A 112 -8.38 -15.21 19.52
C PRO A 112 -8.51 -15.29 18.00
N PHE A 113 -9.64 -14.84 17.46
CA PHE A 113 -9.86 -14.83 16.01
C PHE A 113 -8.94 -13.84 15.30
N GLU A 114 -8.84 -12.61 15.83
CA GLU A 114 -8.01 -11.55 15.27
C GLU A 114 -6.53 -11.95 15.26
N VAL A 115 -6.05 -12.51 16.37
CA VAL A 115 -4.68 -13.01 16.51
C VAL A 115 -4.43 -14.18 15.58
N SER A 116 -5.32 -15.18 15.54
CA SER A 116 -5.21 -16.32 14.63
C SER A 116 -5.16 -15.88 13.16
N HIS A 117 -5.92 -14.86 12.78
CA HIS A 117 -5.94 -14.36 11.43
C HIS A 117 -4.59 -13.74 11.05
N ILE A 118 -4.08 -12.81 11.87
CA ILE A 118 -2.78 -12.15 11.63
C ILE A 118 -1.64 -13.15 11.65
N HIS A 119 -1.66 -14.10 12.59
CA HIS A 119 -0.70 -15.18 12.67
C HIS A 119 -0.66 -16.04 11.38
N THR A 120 -1.83 -16.37 10.83
CA THR A 120 -1.92 -17.10 9.56
C THR A 120 -1.28 -16.32 8.41
N GLU A 121 -1.47 -14.99 8.38
CA GLU A 121 -0.85 -14.14 7.37
C GLU A 121 0.67 -14.04 7.53
N LEU A 122 1.19 -13.89 8.76
CA LEU A 122 2.63 -13.89 9.05
C LEU A 122 3.29 -15.21 8.64
N LYS A 123 2.62 -16.35 8.86
CA LYS A 123 3.12 -17.69 8.51
C LYS A 123 3.34 -17.88 7.00
N LYS A 124 2.80 -17.02 6.14
CA LYS A 124 3.11 -17.02 4.70
C LYS A 124 4.54 -16.57 4.40
N TYR A 125 5.19 -15.87 5.34
CA TYR A 125 6.53 -15.30 5.20
C TYR A 125 7.44 -15.61 6.41
N PRO A 126 7.70 -16.90 6.72
CA PRO A 126 8.32 -17.30 7.98
C PRO A 126 9.76 -16.83 8.15
N ILE A 127 10.49 -16.61 7.05
CA ILE A 127 11.88 -16.13 7.09
C ILE A 127 11.94 -14.63 7.39
N ASP A 128 10.96 -13.88 6.88
CA ASP A 128 10.93 -12.42 7.00
C ASP A 128 10.42 -11.94 8.36
N PHE A 129 9.63 -12.77 9.05
CA PHE A 129 8.92 -12.42 10.29
C PHE A 129 9.16 -13.41 11.44
N ASP A 130 10.35 -14.01 11.51
CA ASP A 130 10.68 -15.03 12.53
C ASP A 130 10.47 -14.52 13.96
N ALA A 131 10.93 -13.30 14.25
CA ALA A 131 10.79 -12.69 15.58
C ALA A 131 9.34 -12.40 15.95
N GLU A 132 8.55 -11.88 15.00
CA GLU A 132 7.13 -11.62 15.18
C GLU A 132 6.34 -12.93 15.34
N LEU A 133 6.69 -13.99 14.63
CA LEU A 133 6.07 -15.30 14.77
C LEU A 133 6.34 -15.91 16.14
N ILE A 134 7.58 -15.88 16.63
CA ILE A 134 7.94 -16.36 17.98
C ILE A 134 7.11 -15.63 19.04
N ARG A 135 7.00 -14.30 18.92
CA ARG A 135 6.19 -13.52 19.87
C ARG A 135 4.70 -13.80 19.71
N MET A 136 4.20 -13.97 18.49
CA MET A 136 2.81 -14.30 18.22
C MET A 136 2.41 -15.64 18.82
N ASP A 137 3.26 -16.66 18.72
CA ASP A 137 3.04 -17.95 19.36
C ASP A 137 2.89 -17.81 20.89
N ALA A 138 3.72 -16.96 21.51
CA ALA A 138 3.60 -16.67 22.95
C ALA A 138 2.28 -15.92 23.28
N GLU A 139 1.85 -14.98 22.44
CA GLU A 139 0.59 -14.25 22.65
C GLU A 139 -0.64 -15.16 22.46
N VAL A 140 -0.61 -16.10 21.51
CA VAL A 140 -1.70 -17.08 21.32
C VAL A 140 -1.94 -17.89 22.60
N GLU A 141 -0.87 -18.36 23.26
CA GLU A 141 -0.98 -19.06 24.54
C GLU A 141 -1.53 -18.15 25.64
N ASN A 142 -1.07 -16.89 25.71
CA ASN A 142 -1.55 -15.92 26.71
C ASN A 142 -3.05 -15.60 26.53
N ILE A 143 -3.55 -15.51 25.30
CA ILE A 143 -4.95 -15.14 25.02
C ILE A 143 -5.92 -16.19 25.56
N HIS A 144 -5.54 -17.47 25.56
CA HIS A 144 -6.37 -18.52 26.12
C HIS A 144 -6.51 -18.44 27.65
N THR A 145 -5.62 -17.69 28.32
CA THR A 145 -5.67 -17.46 29.77
C THR A 145 -6.45 -16.20 30.16
N LEU A 146 -6.81 -15.34 29.19
CA LEU A 146 -7.59 -14.13 29.45
C LEU A 146 -9.02 -14.49 29.88
N ILE A 147 -9.33 -14.20 31.13
CA ILE A 147 -10.66 -14.33 31.71
C ILE A 147 -11.36 -12.97 31.75
N THR A 148 -12.69 -12.99 31.65
CA THR A 148 -13.48 -11.77 31.85
C THR A 148 -13.25 -11.28 33.29
N PRO A 149 -12.83 -10.02 33.48
CA PRO A 149 -12.52 -9.50 34.80
C PRO A 149 -13.78 -9.44 35.68
N THR A 150 -13.63 -9.64 36.99
CA THR A 150 -14.73 -9.63 37.96
C THR A 150 -14.66 -8.49 38.97
N ASP A 151 -13.52 -7.81 39.06
CA ASP A 151 -13.28 -6.70 39.98
C ASP A 151 -12.51 -5.55 39.29
N PRO A 152 -12.47 -4.34 39.89
CA PRO A 152 -11.84 -3.18 39.27
C PRO A 152 -10.34 -3.34 38.99
N GLN A 153 -9.59 -4.08 39.81
CA GLN A 153 -8.14 -4.27 39.60
C GLN A 153 -7.91 -5.20 38.41
N MET A 154 -8.68 -6.28 38.31
CA MET A 154 -8.67 -7.15 37.14
C MET A 154 -9.07 -6.40 35.86
N VAL A 155 -10.03 -5.49 35.94
CA VAL A 155 -10.41 -4.65 34.78
C VAL A 155 -9.22 -3.84 34.28
N GLN A 156 -8.47 -3.19 35.17
CA GLN A 156 -7.32 -2.38 34.80
C GLN A 156 -6.19 -3.22 34.19
N SER A 157 -5.88 -4.38 34.79
CA SER A 157 -4.87 -5.29 34.23
C SER A 157 -5.30 -5.80 32.86
N THR A 158 -6.56 -6.25 32.72
CA THR A 158 -7.08 -6.74 31.44
C THR A 158 -7.06 -5.67 30.35
N ILE A 159 -7.43 -4.41 30.65
CA ILE A 159 -7.36 -3.32 29.68
C ILE A 159 -5.90 -3.06 29.25
N THR A 160 -4.96 -3.14 30.19
CA THR A 160 -3.53 -2.98 29.91
C THR A 160 -3.01 -4.11 29.02
N ASP A 161 -3.40 -5.34 29.30
CA ASP A 161 -3.07 -6.50 28.48
C ASP A 161 -3.64 -6.36 27.06
N LEU A 162 -4.91 -5.96 26.93
CA LEU A 162 -5.54 -5.70 25.64
C LEU A 162 -4.78 -4.62 24.85
N LEU A 163 -4.40 -3.51 25.48
CA LEU A 163 -3.58 -2.46 24.85
C LEU A 163 -2.25 -3.00 24.33
N SER A 164 -1.57 -3.84 25.13
CA SER A 164 -0.30 -4.46 24.75
C SER A 164 -0.46 -5.39 23.54
N ILE A 165 -1.47 -6.28 23.58
CA ILE A 165 -1.73 -7.23 22.51
C ILE A 165 -2.11 -6.50 21.23
N TYR A 166 -3.07 -5.57 21.28
CA TYR A 166 -3.48 -4.80 20.11
C TYR A 166 -2.35 -3.93 19.53
N GLY A 167 -1.49 -3.37 20.38
CA GLY A 167 -0.29 -2.65 19.94
C GLY A 167 0.72 -3.56 19.21
N PHE A 168 0.83 -4.83 19.62
CA PHE A 168 1.64 -5.80 18.91
C PHE A 168 1.00 -6.25 17.58
N LEU A 169 -0.31 -6.55 17.57
CA LEU A 169 -1.04 -6.90 16.34
C LEU A 169 -0.94 -5.80 15.29
N ALA A 170 -1.08 -4.54 15.72
CA ALA A 170 -0.87 -3.36 14.90
C ALA A 170 0.49 -3.35 14.20
N HIS A 171 1.56 -3.63 14.96
CA HIS A 171 2.90 -3.72 14.43
C HIS A 171 3.02 -4.82 13.38
N CYS A 172 2.48 -6.02 13.65
CA CYS A 172 2.48 -7.12 12.69
C CYS A 172 1.75 -6.77 11.39
N VAL A 173 0.57 -6.13 11.48
CA VAL A 173 -0.18 -5.67 10.30
C VAL A 173 0.62 -4.64 9.50
N ARG A 174 1.33 -3.73 10.18
CA ARG A 174 2.21 -2.76 9.52
C ARG A 174 3.32 -3.47 8.72
N CYS A 175 4.00 -4.43 9.33
CA CYS A 175 5.05 -5.21 8.68
C CYS A 175 4.53 -5.98 7.45
N LEU A 176 3.32 -6.56 7.54
CA LEU A 176 2.66 -7.22 6.41
C LEU A 176 2.38 -6.24 5.25
N ILE A 177 1.86 -5.04 5.55
CA ILE A 177 1.58 -4.02 4.53
C ILE A 177 2.88 -3.53 3.88
N GLU A 178 3.93 -3.31 4.66
CA GLU A 178 5.25 -2.93 4.15
C GLU A 178 5.81 -4.02 3.21
N LYS A 179 5.65 -5.29 3.57
CA LYS A 179 6.07 -6.42 2.74
C LYS A 179 5.29 -6.53 1.44
N GLU A 180 3.97 -6.35 1.48
CA GLU A 180 3.11 -6.28 0.29
C GLU A 180 3.54 -5.13 -0.64
N ALA A 181 3.83 -3.96 -0.06
CA ALA A 181 4.31 -2.81 -0.81
C ALA A 181 5.65 -3.12 -1.50
N ILE A 182 6.65 -3.61 -0.76
CA ILE A 182 7.97 -3.97 -1.31
C ILE A 182 7.84 -5.02 -2.42
N SER A 183 7.01 -6.05 -2.21
CA SER A 183 6.76 -7.09 -3.21
C SER A 183 6.16 -6.52 -4.50
N SER A 184 5.21 -5.58 -4.37
CA SER A 184 4.60 -4.88 -5.51
C SER A 184 5.60 -4.04 -6.31
N PHE A 185 6.67 -3.56 -5.65
CA PHE A 185 7.75 -2.83 -6.30
C PHE A 185 8.89 -3.71 -6.82
N ARG A 186 8.97 -4.99 -6.41
CA ARG A 186 10.07 -5.91 -6.78
C ARG A 186 10.33 -6.03 -8.28
N PRO A 187 9.33 -6.14 -9.18
CA PRO A 187 9.57 -6.20 -10.62
C PRO A 187 10.29 -4.96 -11.18
N TYR A 188 10.28 -3.85 -10.43
CA TYR A 188 10.82 -2.56 -10.87
C TYR A 188 12.18 -2.22 -10.21
N ILE A 189 12.67 -3.07 -9.29
CA ILE A 189 13.95 -2.88 -8.58
C ILE A 189 15.08 -3.70 -9.24
N VAL A 190 14.75 -4.72 -10.04
CA VAL A 190 15.73 -5.68 -10.59
C VAL A 190 16.32 -5.25 -11.95
N ASP A 191 15.78 -4.19 -12.58
CA ASP A 191 16.23 -3.70 -13.90
C ASP A 191 17.21 -2.49 -13.86
N THR A 192 18.01 -2.37 -12.79
CA THR A 192 19.18 -1.46 -12.73
C THR A 192 20.46 -2.24 -12.45
#